data_AF-A0A1P8B0K3-F1
#
_entry.id   AF-A0A1P8B0K3-F1
#
_cell.length_a   1.000
_cell.length_b   1.000
_cell.length_c   1.000
_cell.angle_alpha   90.00
_cell.angle_beta   90.00
_cell.angle_gamma   90.00
#
_symmetry.space_group_name_H-M   'P 1'
#
loop_
_entity.id
_entity.type
_entity.pdbx_description
1 polymer ?
#
loop_
_entity_poly.entity_id
_entity_poly.type
_entity_poly.pdbx_seq_one_letter_code
_entity_poly.pdbx_strand_id
1 'polypeptide(L)'
;MVCQGTIDCLANAYVAKNVHGTKRISMFGILAGVSSISGVCASLSARFLSIASTFQVAAISLFIGLVYMRVFLKERLQDADDDDEADSGGCRSHQEVHNGGDLKMLTEPILRDAPTKTHVFNSKYSSWKDMVSLINNSTILIQALVVTFFATFSESGRGSALMYFLKARFGFNKNDFAELFLLVTIIGSISQLFILPTLSSTIGERKVLSTGLLMEFFNATCLSVAWSPWVPYAMTMLVPGAMFVMPSVCGIASRQVGSSEQGKVQGCISGVRAFAQVVAPFVYSPLTALFLSENAPFYFPGFSILCIAISLVFFTSTTISSVITIICLLLIMHDIMTLLYMHR
;
A
#
# COMPACT_ATOMS: atom_id res chain seq x y z
N MET A 1 5.02 6.04 -18.68
CA MET A 1 4.73 4.63 -18.35
C MET A 1 3.66 4.62 -17.28
N VAL A 2 2.56 3.90 -17.49
CA VAL A 2 1.52 3.69 -16.48
C VAL A 2 1.87 2.38 -15.77
N CYS A 3 2.36 2.47 -14.54
CA CYS A 3 2.66 1.32 -13.69
C CYS A 3 1.71 1.33 -12.49
N GLN A 4 1.42 0.15 -11.93
CA GLN A 4 0.50 0.00 -10.79
C GLN A 4 0.83 0.97 -9.64
N GLY A 5 2.10 1.05 -9.23
CA GLY A 5 2.53 1.97 -8.17
C GLY A 5 2.33 3.46 -8.49
N THR A 6 2.34 3.84 -9.78
CA THR A 6 2.06 5.22 -10.21
C THR A 6 0.57 5.54 -10.10
N ILE A 7 -0.30 4.59 -10.50
CA ILE A 7 -1.76 4.74 -10.38
C ILE A 7 -2.14 4.88 -8.90
N ASP A 8 -1.64 3.98 -8.05
CA ASP A 8 -1.95 3.97 -6.62
C ASP A 8 -1.45 5.25 -5.94
N CYS A 9 -0.25 5.71 -6.28
CA CYS A 9 0.31 6.95 -5.74
C CYS A 9 -0.54 8.17 -6.15
N LEU A 10 -0.92 8.27 -7.42
CA LEU A 10 -1.66 9.43 -7.92
C LEU A 10 -3.09 9.46 -7.37
N ALA A 11 -3.75 8.29 -7.28
CA ALA A 11 -5.07 8.17 -6.68
C ALA A 11 -5.07 8.58 -5.19
N ASN A 12 -4.07 8.11 -4.43
CA ASN A 12 -3.92 8.48 -3.02
C ASN A 12 -3.60 9.98 -2.85
N ALA A 13 -2.75 10.55 -3.71
CA ALA A 13 -2.45 11.99 -3.69
C ALA A 13 -3.69 12.83 -4.04
N TYR A 14 -4.50 12.38 -5.00
CA TYR A 14 -5.75 13.04 -5.37
C TYR A 14 -6.75 13.04 -4.21
N VAL A 15 -6.95 11.90 -3.53
CA VAL A 15 -7.80 11.81 -2.34
C VAL A 15 -7.28 12.73 -1.22
N ALA A 16 -5.97 12.74 -0.98
CA ALA A 16 -5.36 13.61 0.02
C ALA A 16 -5.58 15.11 -0.26
N LYS A 17 -5.46 15.53 -1.52
CA LYS A 17 -5.62 16.93 -1.93
C LYS A 17 -7.08 17.40 -1.82
N ASN A 18 -8.04 16.56 -2.19
CA ASN A 18 -9.46 16.95 -2.31
C ASN A 18 -10.31 16.69 -1.07
N VAL A 19 -9.82 15.89 -0.11
CA VAL A 19 -10.60 15.52 1.09
C VAL A 19 -9.96 16.13 2.33
N HIS A 20 -10.74 16.90 3.07
CA HIS A 20 -10.30 17.59 4.29
C HIS A 20 -10.94 17.00 5.57
N GLY A 21 -10.23 17.15 6.69
CA GLY A 21 -10.75 16.83 8.02
C GLY A 21 -10.87 15.33 8.32
N THR A 22 -11.82 14.99 9.18
CA THR A 22 -12.02 13.64 9.75
C THR A 22 -12.47 12.58 8.74
N LYS A 23 -12.92 12.98 7.55
CA LYS A 23 -13.36 12.06 6.49
C LYS A 23 -12.22 11.49 5.65
N ARG A 24 -10.99 11.98 5.84
CA ARG A 24 -9.85 11.64 4.96
C ARG A 24 -9.50 10.15 4.96
N ILE A 25 -9.41 9.51 6.14
CA ILE A 25 -9.18 8.05 6.21
C ILE A 25 -10.34 7.25 5.63
N SER A 26 -11.58 7.67 5.87
CA SER A 26 -12.74 7.00 5.27
C SER A 26 -12.66 7.01 3.74
N MET A 27 -12.19 8.12 3.14
CA MET A 27 -12.01 8.20 1.68
C MET A 27 -10.85 7.36 1.17
N PHE A 28 -9.72 7.29 1.91
CA PHE A 28 -8.68 6.31 1.61
C PHE A 28 -9.18 4.87 1.73
N GLY A 29 -10.06 4.61 2.71
CA GLY A 29 -10.73 3.33 2.89
C GLY A 29 -11.64 2.97 1.74
N ILE A 30 -12.45 3.91 1.26
CA ILE A 30 -13.31 3.72 0.09
C ILE A 30 -12.45 3.43 -1.15
N LEU A 31 -11.38 4.20 -1.38
CA LEU A 31 -10.45 3.97 -2.48
C LEU A 31 -9.86 2.55 -2.42
N ALA A 32 -9.39 2.12 -1.25
CA ALA A 32 -8.89 0.77 -1.05
C ALA A 32 -9.97 -0.30 -1.22
N GLY A 33 -11.20 -0.02 -0.80
CA GLY A 33 -12.37 -0.89 -0.96
C GLY A 33 -12.71 -1.14 -2.43
N VAL A 34 -12.60 -0.12 -3.29
CA VAL A 34 -12.75 -0.27 -4.74
C VAL A 34 -11.68 -1.20 -5.31
N SER A 35 -10.42 -1.05 -4.88
CA SER A 35 -9.34 -1.97 -5.25
C SER A 35 -9.62 -3.40 -4.77
N SER A 36 -10.18 -3.58 -3.57
CA SER A 36 -10.56 -4.90 -3.06
C SER A 36 -11.70 -5.54 -3.85
N ILE A 37 -12.72 -4.77 -4.26
CA ILE A 37 -13.79 -5.27 -5.14
C ILE A 37 -13.21 -5.77 -6.47
N SER A 38 -12.24 -5.04 -7.03
CA SER A 38 -11.54 -5.51 -8.23
C SER A 38 -10.81 -6.83 -7.98
N GLY A 39 -10.27 -7.03 -6.78
CA GLY A 39 -9.68 -8.29 -6.32
C GLY A 39 -10.68 -9.44 -6.22
N VAL A 40 -11.93 -9.17 -5.81
CA VAL A 40 -13.02 -10.16 -5.83
C VAL A 40 -13.31 -10.58 -7.27
N CYS A 41 -13.49 -9.62 -8.18
CA CYS A 41 -13.72 -9.90 -9.61
C CYS A 41 -12.55 -10.67 -10.23
N ALA A 42 -11.32 -10.34 -9.88
CA ALA A 42 -10.11 -11.03 -10.35
C ALA A 42 -10.03 -12.46 -9.81
N SER A 43 -10.29 -12.67 -8.52
CA SER A 43 -10.27 -14.00 -7.88
C SER A 43 -11.37 -14.91 -8.43
N LEU A 44 -12.58 -14.35 -8.64
CA LEU A 44 -13.69 -15.04 -9.27
C LEU A 44 -13.33 -15.46 -10.71
N SER A 45 -12.77 -14.51 -11.47
CA SER A 45 -12.28 -14.75 -12.83
C SER A 45 -11.22 -15.86 -12.86
N ALA A 46 -10.23 -15.83 -11.95
CA ALA A 46 -9.18 -16.85 -11.87
C ALA A 46 -9.71 -18.25 -11.50
N ARG A 47 -10.82 -18.33 -10.76
CA ARG A 47 -11.50 -19.58 -10.41
C ARG A 47 -12.13 -20.25 -11.64
N PHE A 48 -12.87 -19.49 -12.45
CA PHE A 48 -13.64 -20.04 -13.58
C PHE A 48 -12.89 -20.07 -14.91
N LEU A 49 -11.87 -19.23 -15.09
CA LEU A 49 -11.11 -19.14 -16.33
C LEU A 49 -9.88 -20.07 -16.34
N SER A 50 -9.53 -20.51 -17.54
CA SER A 50 -8.23 -21.12 -17.81
C SER A 50 -7.12 -20.06 -17.68
N ILE A 51 -5.88 -20.49 -17.44
CA ILE A 51 -4.73 -19.59 -17.28
C ILE A 51 -4.57 -18.66 -18.50
N ALA A 52 -4.72 -19.19 -19.71
CA ALA A 52 -4.61 -18.40 -20.95
C ALA A 52 -5.72 -17.35 -21.08
N SER A 53 -6.96 -17.72 -20.73
CA SER A 53 -8.11 -16.82 -20.79
C SER A 53 -8.03 -15.73 -19.71
N THR A 54 -7.43 -16.00 -18.55
CA THR A 54 -7.23 -14.98 -17.50
C THR A 54 -6.39 -13.80 -18.00
N PHE A 55 -5.32 -14.06 -18.74
CA PHE A 55 -4.48 -12.99 -19.32
C PHE A 55 -5.24 -12.16 -20.36
N GLN A 56 -6.05 -12.80 -21.19
CA GLN A 56 -6.88 -12.10 -22.19
C GLN A 56 -7.91 -11.19 -21.53
N VAL A 57 -8.64 -11.70 -20.53
CA VAL A 57 -9.64 -10.91 -19.78
C VAL A 57 -8.99 -9.73 -19.06
N ALA A 58 -7.82 -9.94 -18.44
CA ALA A 58 -7.06 -8.87 -17.80
C ALA A 58 -6.62 -7.78 -18.80
N ALA A 59 -6.15 -8.17 -19.99
CA ALA A 59 -5.75 -7.23 -21.04
C ALA A 59 -6.94 -6.42 -21.58
N ILE A 60 -8.09 -7.06 -21.81
CA ILE A 60 -9.32 -6.39 -22.24
C ILE A 60 -9.81 -5.41 -21.16
N SER A 61 -9.82 -5.84 -19.89
CA SER A 61 -10.20 -4.99 -18.75
C SER A 61 -9.29 -3.76 -18.61
N LEU A 62 -7.98 -3.95 -18.77
CA LEU A 62 -7.00 -2.85 -18.80
C LEU A 62 -7.29 -1.88 -19.96
N PHE A 63 -7.56 -2.40 -21.16
CA PHE A 63 -7.87 -1.58 -22.33
C PHE A 63 -9.14 -0.74 -22.12
N ILE A 64 -10.21 -1.37 -21.59
CA ILE A 64 -11.45 -0.67 -21.23
C ILE A 64 -11.17 0.43 -20.18
N GLY A 65 -10.36 0.12 -19.16
CA GLY A 65 -9.96 1.11 -18.15
C GLY A 65 -9.18 2.29 -18.74
N LEU A 66 -8.27 2.04 -19.68
CA LEU A 66 -7.53 3.10 -20.38
C LEU A 66 -8.44 3.97 -21.26
N VAL A 67 -9.38 3.34 -21.98
CA VAL A 67 -10.38 4.07 -22.79
C VAL A 67 -11.27 4.91 -21.88
N TYR A 68 -11.74 4.35 -20.77
CA TYR A 68 -12.55 5.07 -19.78
C TYR A 68 -11.81 6.31 -19.26
N MET A 69 -10.55 6.15 -18.83
CA MET A 69 -9.73 7.27 -18.37
C MET A 69 -9.52 8.32 -19.47
N ARG A 70 -9.33 7.91 -20.73
CA ARG A 70 -9.16 8.85 -21.85
C ARG A 70 -10.42 9.64 -22.19
N VAL A 71 -11.59 9.03 -22.05
CA VAL A 71 -12.87 9.64 -22.42
C VAL A 71 -13.44 10.50 -21.29
N PHE A 72 -13.46 9.96 -20.06
CA PHE A 72 -14.16 10.57 -18.93
C PHE A 72 -13.26 11.36 -17.99
N LEU A 73 -11.94 11.09 -17.99
CA LEU A 73 -10.97 11.85 -17.20
C LEU A 73 -10.37 13.02 -18.00
N LYS A 74 -11.18 13.66 -18.84
CA LYS A 74 -10.79 14.79 -19.68
C LYS A 74 -10.80 16.09 -18.85
N GLU A 75 -9.67 16.81 -18.90
CA GLU A 75 -9.35 18.11 -18.27
C GLU A 75 -10.15 18.53 -17.01
N ARG A 76 -9.62 18.18 -15.83
CA ARG A 76 -9.78 18.96 -14.57
C ARG A 76 -8.46 19.60 -14.13
N LEU A 77 -7.45 19.58 -14.99
CA LEU A 77 -6.13 20.15 -14.73
C LEU A 77 -6.02 21.61 -15.21
N GLN A 78 -6.93 22.10 -16.04
CA GLN A 78 -6.94 23.52 -16.44
C GLN A 78 -7.46 24.46 -15.35
N ASP A 79 -8.25 23.96 -14.38
CA ASP A 79 -8.72 24.78 -13.24
C ASP A 79 -7.67 24.92 -12.12
N ALA A 80 -6.56 24.17 -12.15
CA ALA A 80 -5.58 24.14 -11.06
C ALA A 80 -4.33 25.00 -11.32
N ASP A 81 -4.15 25.49 -12.55
CA ASP A 81 -3.07 26.42 -12.91
C ASP A 81 -3.49 27.90 -12.71
N ASP A 82 -4.78 28.17 -12.43
CA ASP A 82 -5.27 29.53 -12.14
C ASP A 82 -5.08 29.95 -10.67
N ASP A 83 -4.75 29.03 -9.76
CA ASP A 83 -4.58 29.30 -8.32
C ASP A 83 -3.13 29.63 -7.91
N ASP A 84 -2.16 29.55 -8.82
CA ASP A 84 -0.73 29.85 -8.55
C ASP A 84 -0.34 31.32 -8.83
N GLU A 85 -1.27 32.18 -9.25
CA GLU A 85 -1.05 33.62 -9.50
C GLU A 85 -1.41 34.53 -8.30
N ALA A 86 -0.92 34.21 -7.10
CA ALA A 86 -1.12 35.08 -5.95
C ALA A 86 0.04 35.10 -4.93
N ASP A 87 1.31 35.05 -5.37
CA ASP A 87 2.39 35.64 -4.55
C ASP A 87 3.68 35.88 -5.37
N SER A 88 3.77 37.03 -6.04
CA SER A 88 5.06 37.64 -6.41
C SER A 88 4.86 39.13 -6.69
N GLY A 89 4.86 39.91 -5.60
CA GLY A 89 5.07 41.35 -5.68
C GLY A 89 6.47 41.64 -6.21
N GLY A 90 6.55 42.15 -7.43
CA GLY A 90 7.80 42.59 -8.05
C GLY A 90 7.52 43.58 -9.18
N CYS A 91 7.64 44.87 -8.88
CA CYS A 91 7.62 45.97 -9.85
C CYS A 91 8.53 45.69 -11.06
N ARG A 92 8.00 45.82 -12.28
CA ARG A 92 8.77 46.27 -13.44
C ARG A 92 7.88 46.96 -14.47
N SER A 93 8.38 48.13 -14.86
CA SER A 93 7.83 49.20 -15.69
C SER A 93 7.59 48.85 -17.16
N HIS A 94 6.54 49.46 -17.74
CA HIS A 94 6.36 49.95 -19.12
C HIS A 94 7.17 49.32 -20.27
N GLN A 95 6.46 48.83 -21.30
CA GLN A 95 6.52 49.38 -22.67
C GLN A 95 5.41 48.75 -23.54
N GLU A 96 4.45 49.55 -23.99
CA GLU A 96 3.52 49.22 -25.07
C GLU A 96 4.21 49.34 -26.44
N VAL A 97 4.00 48.37 -27.36
CA VAL A 97 3.99 48.62 -28.81
C VAL A 97 3.00 47.65 -29.50
N HIS A 98 2.07 48.23 -30.25
CA HIS A 98 1.10 47.63 -31.18
C HIS A 98 1.75 46.83 -32.34
N ASN A 99 1.10 45.75 -32.82
CA ASN A 99 0.23 45.72 -34.03
C ASN A 99 0.22 44.34 -34.75
N GLY A 100 -0.98 43.91 -35.18
CA GLY A 100 -1.18 43.23 -36.48
C GLY A 100 -1.21 41.70 -36.59
N GLY A 101 -2.42 41.13 -36.72
CA GLY A 101 -2.85 40.36 -37.89
C GLY A 101 -2.41 38.90 -38.12
N ASP A 102 -3.43 38.02 -38.16
CA ASP A 102 -3.59 36.79 -38.96
C ASP A 102 -2.74 35.52 -38.73
N LEU A 103 -3.47 34.50 -38.23
CA LEU A 103 -3.67 33.19 -38.85
C LEU A 103 -2.47 32.56 -39.60
N LYS A 104 -1.69 31.74 -38.88
CA LYS A 104 -0.98 30.60 -39.48
C LYS A 104 -0.94 29.39 -38.55
N MET A 105 -2.03 28.64 -38.65
CA MET A 105 -2.10 27.22 -38.36
C MET A 105 -1.17 26.46 -39.31
N LEU A 106 -0.51 25.43 -38.78
CA LEU A 106 0.34 24.41 -39.43
C LEU A 106 1.73 24.87 -39.89
N THR A 107 2.76 24.50 -39.11
CA THR A 107 3.85 23.59 -39.50
C THR A 107 5.00 23.76 -38.51
N GLU A 108 5.19 22.80 -37.60
CA GLU A 108 6.47 22.62 -36.90
C GLU A 108 7.57 22.30 -37.93
N PRO A 109 8.80 22.75 -37.69
CA PRO A 109 9.82 21.74 -37.50
C PRO A 109 10.80 22.07 -36.37
N ILE A 110 10.91 21.13 -35.44
CA ILE A 110 12.14 20.49 -34.97
C ILE A 110 13.41 21.38 -34.93
N LEU A 111 13.94 21.51 -33.70
CA LEU A 111 15.33 21.85 -33.31
C LEU A 111 15.73 23.35 -33.23
N ARG A 112 15.55 23.92 -32.03
CA ARG A 112 16.29 25.02 -31.32
C ARG A 112 15.26 25.73 -30.42
N ASP A 113 15.33 25.78 -29.10
CA ASP A 113 16.43 25.83 -28.15
C ASP A 113 16.03 25.08 -26.87
N ALA A 114 16.94 24.24 -26.33
CA ALA A 114 16.76 23.61 -25.04
C ALA A 114 17.78 24.14 -24.03
N PRO A 115 17.49 25.21 -23.27
CA PRO A 115 18.20 25.51 -22.03
C PRO A 115 17.52 24.77 -20.87
N THR A 116 17.28 23.45 -20.98
CA THR A 116 16.34 22.75 -20.09
C THR A 116 16.94 21.62 -19.25
N LYS A 117 18.25 21.32 -19.37
CA LYS A 117 18.86 20.25 -18.54
C LYS A 117 19.31 20.71 -17.16
N THR A 118 19.74 21.96 -16.98
CA THR A 118 20.22 22.48 -15.69
C THR A 118 19.09 22.95 -14.76
N HIS A 119 18.05 23.60 -15.29
CA HIS A 119 16.92 24.09 -14.50
C HIS A 119 16.08 22.94 -13.89
N VAL A 120 15.81 21.90 -14.66
CA VAL A 120 15.06 20.71 -14.19
C VAL A 120 15.87 19.89 -13.16
N PHE A 121 17.19 19.83 -13.31
CA PHE A 121 18.04 19.08 -12.38
C PHE A 121 18.22 19.82 -11.04
N ASN A 122 18.39 21.15 -11.07
CA ASN A 122 18.43 21.96 -9.86
C ASN A 122 17.08 21.99 -9.13
N SER A 123 15.95 22.06 -9.85
CA SER A 123 14.63 22.00 -9.20
C SER A 123 14.35 20.62 -8.58
N LYS A 124 14.80 19.53 -9.24
CA LYS A 124 14.68 18.17 -8.71
C LYS A 124 15.55 17.95 -7.46
N TYR A 125 16.75 18.53 -7.43
CA TYR A 125 17.64 18.47 -6.27
C TYR A 125 17.13 19.30 -5.09
N SER A 126 16.60 20.50 -5.34
CA SER A 126 15.91 21.30 -4.30
C SER A 126 14.70 20.54 -3.75
N SER A 127 13.85 19.99 -4.62
CA SER A 127 12.66 19.22 -4.25
C SER A 127 12.99 17.99 -3.39
N TRP A 128 14.10 17.30 -3.65
CA TRP A 128 14.58 16.19 -2.81
C TRP A 128 15.05 16.67 -1.43
N LYS A 129 15.75 17.81 -1.34
CA LYS A 129 16.14 18.38 -0.04
C LYS A 129 14.93 18.83 0.76
N ASP A 130 13.96 19.45 0.11
CA ASP A 130 12.72 19.90 0.73
C ASP A 130 11.93 18.70 1.27
N MET A 131 11.88 17.60 0.50
CA MET A 131 11.27 16.34 0.93
C MET A 131 11.97 15.73 2.15
N VAL A 132 13.30 15.66 2.15
CA VAL A 132 14.09 15.13 3.29
C VAL A 132 13.92 16.01 4.52
N SER A 133 13.89 17.34 4.34
CA SER A 133 13.63 18.31 5.41
C SER A 133 12.23 18.10 6.01
N LEU A 134 11.19 17.98 5.18
CA LEU A 134 9.82 17.74 5.62
C LEU A 134 9.69 16.43 6.42
N ILE A 135 10.35 15.36 5.98
CA ILE A 135 10.34 14.07 6.68
C ILE A 135 11.08 14.20 8.01
N ASN A 136 12.28 14.78 8.03
CA ASN A 136 13.08 14.92 9.25
C ASN A 136 12.45 15.83 10.30
N ASN A 137 11.65 16.81 9.87
CA ASN A 137 10.97 17.74 10.78
C ASN A 137 9.70 17.13 11.41
N SER A 138 9.17 16.02 10.89
CA SER A 138 7.96 15.39 11.41
C SER A 138 8.20 13.95 11.85
N THR A 139 8.32 13.77 13.16
CA THR A 139 8.42 12.43 13.79
C THR A 139 7.26 11.52 13.38
N ILE A 140 6.06 12.07 13.16
CA ILE A 140 4.89 11.30 12.76
C ILE A 140 5.02 10.79 11.31
N LEU A 141 5.62 11.57 10.42
CA LEU A 141 5.91 11.13 9.05
C LEU A 141 6.98 10.04 9.04
N ILE A 142 8.06 10.18 9.81
CA ILE A 142 9.08 9.13 9.95
C ILE A 142 8.45 7.83 10.45
N GLN A 143 7.63 7.92 11.52
CA GLN A 143 6.90 6.77 12.05
C GLN A 143 5.98 6.13 10.99
N ALA A 144 5.25 6.94 10.21
CA ALA A 144 4.40 6.46 9.13
C ALA A 144 5.22 5.71 8.06
N LEU A 145 6.37 6.24 7.65
CA LEU A 145 7.25 5.58 6.66
C LEU A 145 7.85 4.28 7.19
N VAL A 146 8.28 4.25 8.46
CA VAL A 146 8.77 3.03 9.11
C VAL A 146 7.67 1.97 9.17
N VAL A 147 6.45 2.34 9.60
CA VAL A 147 5.30 1.42 9.60
C VAL A 147 4.98 0.95 8.19
N THR A 148 4.97 1.84 7.18
CA THR A 148 4.77 1.46 5.77
C THR A 148 5.79 0.43 5.33
N PHE A 149 7.08 0.64 5.63
CA PHE A 149 8.15 -0.28 5.26
C PHE A 149 7.87 -1.67 5.83
N PHE A 150 7.69 -1.79 7.15
CA PHE A 150 7.53 -3.09 7.80
C PHE A 150 6.20 -3.77 7.50
N ALA A 151 5.08 -3.03 7.44
CA ALA A 151 3.79 -3.59 7.04
C ALA A 151 3.86 -4.15 5.62
N THR A 152 4.49 -3.42 4.70
CA THR A 152 4.66 -3.89 3.32
C THR A 152 5.66 -5.03 3.22
N PHE A 153 6.76 -4.97 3.97
CA PHE A 153 7.78 -6.02 4.03
C PHE A 153 7.18 -7.34 4.53
N SER A 154 6.35 -7.26 5.59
CA SER A 154 5.55 -8.37 6.11
C SER A 154 4.55 -8.89 5.07
N GLU A 155 3.78 -7.99 4.45
CA GLU A 155 2.78 -8.35 3.44
C GLU A 155 3.40 -9.09 2.24
N SER A 156 4.49 -8.56 1.71
CA SER A 156 5.21 -9.17 0.58
C SER A 156 5.90 -10.48 0.98
N GLY A 157 6.46 -10.54 2.19
CA GLY A 157 7.01 -11.76 2.77
C GLY A 157 5.96 -12.86 2.88
N ARG A 158 4.78 -12.52 3.40
CA ARG A 158 3.63 -13.43 3.50
C ARG A 158 3.19 -13.92 2.13
N GLY A 159 3.14 -13.05 1.12
CA GLY A 159 2.88 -13.45 -0.26
C GLY A 159 3.90 -14.48 -0.79
N SER A 160 5.16 -14.33 -0.39
CA SER A 160 6.27 -15.21 -0.80
C SER A 160 6.31 -16.54 -0.04
N ALA A 161 5.82 -16.59 1.21
CA ALA A 161 5.89 -17.77 2.07
C ALA A 161 4.59 -18.59 2.11
N LEU A 162 3.44 -17.91 2.17
CA LEU A 162 2.16 -18.52 2.51
C LEU A 162 1.72 -19.59 1.52
N MET A 163 1.82 -19.33 0.22
CA MET A 163 1.38 -20.28 -0.79
C MET A 163 2.19 -21.58 -0.73
N TYR A 164 3.52 -21.48 -0.56
CA TYR A 164 4.37 -22.66 -0.43
C TYR A 164 4.09 -23.41 0.86
N PHE A 165 3.92 -22.71 1.98
CA PHE A 165 3.56 -23.32 3.26
C PHE A 165 2.24 -24.10 3.18
N LEU A 166 1.16 -23.48 2.68
CA LEU A 166 -0.14 -24.14 2.58
C LEU A 166 -0.12 -25.33 1.62
N LYS A 167 0.63 -25.23 0.52
CA LYS A 167 0.82 -26.34 -0.41
C LYS A 167 1.60 -27.49 0.22
N ALA A 168 2.72 -27.20 0.89
CA ALA A 168 3.57 -28.22 1.51
C ALA A 168 2.89 -28.90 2.71
N ARG A 169 2.16 -28.13 3.53
CA ARG A 169 1.53 -28.64 4.76
C ARG A 169 0.20 -29.33 4.52
N PHE A 170 -0.63 -28.80 3.61
CA PHE A 170 -2.02 -29.24 3.44
C PHE A 170 -2.36 -29.70 2.02
N GLY A 171 -1.42 -29.63 1.07
CA GLY A 171 -1.67 -30.02 -0.31
C GLY A 171 -2.61 -29.07 -1.08
N PHE A 172 -2.71 -27.80 -0.66
CA PHE A 172 -3.59 -26.81 -1.31
C PHE A 172 -3.34 -26.78 -2.83
N ASN A 173 -4.42 -26.91 -3.58
CA ASN A 173 -4.44 -26.83 -5.03
C ASN A 173 -4.96 -25.45 -5.51
N LYS A 174 -5.06 -25.25 -6.83
CA LYS A 174 -5.52 -23.99 -7.43
C LYS A 174 -6.86 -23.52 -6.84
N ASN A 175 -7.81 -24.43 -6.65
CA ASN A 175 -9.16 -24.08 -6.20
C ASN A 175 -9.16 -23.63 -4.75
N ASP A 176 -8.38 -24.28 -3.88
CA ASP A 176 -8.25 -23.90 -2.47
C ASP A 176 -7.67 -22.49 -2.33
N PHE A 177 -6.63 -22.16 -3.11
CA PHE A 177 -6.08 -20.81 -3.14
C PHE A 177 -7.08 -19.79 -3.68
N ALA A 178 -7.78 -20.11 -4.76
CA ALA A 178 -8.79 -19.23 -5.34
C ALA A 178 -9.93 -18.95 -4.35
N GLU A 179 -10.38 -19.97 -3.62
CA GLU A 179 -11.40 -19.83 -2.58
C GLU A 179 -10.93 -19.00 -1.40
N LEU A 180 -9.72 -19.27 -0.90
CA LEU A 180 -9.13 -18.51 0.20
C LEU A 180 -8.97 -17.02 -0.17
N PHE A 181 -8.43 -16.70 -1.36
CA PHE A 181 -8.27 -15.30 -1.79
C PHE A 181 -9.59 -14.62 -2.10
N LEU A 182 -10.58 -15.34 -2.64
CA LEU A 182 -11.93 -14.82 -2.83
C LEU A 182 -12.56 -14.45 -1.48
N LEU A 183 -12.41 -15.31 -0.46
CA LEU A 183 -12.91 -15.03 0.88
C LEU A 183 -12.22 -13.80 1.50
N VAL A 184 -10.88 -13.74 1.41
CA VAL A 184 -10.07 -12.59 1.88
C VAL A 184 -10.50 -11.29 1.22
N THR A 185 -10.73 -11.29 -0.10
CA THR A 185 -11.10 -10.08 -0.85
C THR A 185 -12.54 -9.64 -0.61
N ILE A 186 -13.49 -10.56 -0.42
CA ILE A 186 -14.87 -10.22 -0.02
C ILE A 186 -14.88 -9.57 1.36
N ILE A 187 -14.24 -10.22 2.35
CA ILE A 187 -14.13 -9.70 3.71
C ILE A 187 -13.42 -8.35 3.70
N GLY A 188 -12.32 -8.22 2.96
CA GLY A 188 -11.57 -6.97 2.80
C GLY A 188 -12.41 -5.86 2.19
N SER A 189 -13.18 -6.14 1.14
CA SER A 189 -14.06 -5.17 0.47
C SER A 189 -15.12 -4.62 1.43
N ILE A 190 -15.84 -5.50 2.13
CA ILE A 190 -16.85 -5.10 3.12
C ILE A 190 -16.21 -4.28 4.23
N SER A 191 -15.05 -4.73 4.71
CA SER A 191 -14.34 -4.08 5.81
C SER A 191 -13.89 -2.68 5.45
N GLN A 192 -13.31 -2.48 4.27
CA GLN A 192 -12.79 -1.18 3.84
C GLN A 192 -13.90 -0.18 3.49
N LEU A 193 -15.05 -0.64 2.97
CA LEU A 193 -16.16 0.23 2.61
C LEU A 193 -17.04 0.63 3.79
N PHE A 194 -17.22 -0.24 4.78
CA PHE A 194 -18.19 -0.02 5.86
C PHE A 194 -17.54 0.05 7.25
N ILE A 195 -16.64 -0.88 7.56
CA ILE A 195 -16.06 -1.01 8.90
C ILE A 195 -15.02 0.09 9.14
N LEU A 196 -14.10 0.31 8.18
CA LEU A 196 -13.03 1.29 8.31
C LEU A 196 -13.56 2.72 8.50
N PRO A 197 -14.52 3.23 7.71
CA PRO A 197 -15.09 4.56 7.94
C PRO A 197 -15.70 4.71 9.34
N THR A 198 -16.46 3.72 9.78
CA THR A 198 -17.13 3.71 11.09
C THR A 198 -16.13 3.65 12.24
N LEU A 199 -15.11 2.81 12.11
CA LEU A 199 -14.09 2.63 13.15
C LEU A 199 -13.19 3.87 13.24
N SER A 200 -12.83 4.46 12.09
CA SER A 200 -12.00 5.67 12.02
C SER A 200 -12.66 6.89 12.67
N SER A 201 -13.98 7.04 12.54
CA SER A 201 -14.72 8.13 13.19
C SER A 201 -14.91 7.90 14.69
N THR A 202 -14.98 6.64 15.14
CA THR A 202 -15.32 6.31 16.53
C THR A 202 -14.11 6.25 17.46
N ILE A 203 -13.06 5.50 17.10
CA ILE A 203 -11.91 5.24 18.01
C ILE A 203 -10.66 6.04 17.66
N GLY A 204 -10.65 6.72 16.52
CA GLY A 204 -9.55 7.56 16.05
C GLY A 204 -8.48 6.81 15.27
N GLU A 205 -7.82 7.56 14.39
CA GLU A 205 -6.93 7.06 13.32
C GLU A 205 -5.77 6.18 13.82
N ARG A 206 -5.09 6.63 14.90
CA ARG A 206 -3.95 5.89 15.48
C ARG A 206 -4.38 4.57 16.10
N LYS A 207 -5.57 4.51 16.71
CA LYS A 207 -6.09 3.27 17.31
C LYS A 207 -6.51 2.28 16.24
N VAL A 208 -7.11 2.74 15.14
CA VAL A 208 -7.41 1.88 13.98
C VAL A 208 -6.14 1.25 13.43
N LEU A 209 -5.09 2.06 13.20
CA LEU A 209 -3.79 1.56 12.75
C LEU A 209 -3.20 0.53 13.72
N SER A 210 -3.21 0.82 15.03
CA SER A 210 -2.71 -0.08 16.07
C SER A 210 -3.48 -1.39 16.12
N THR A 211 -4.81 -1.35 16.06
CA THR A 211 -5.66 -2.55 16.01
C THR A 211 -5.38 -3.37 14.77
N GLY A 212 -5.20 -2.72 13.62
CA GLY A 212 -4.94 -3.40 12.36
C GLY A 212 -3.63 -4.18 12.37
N LEU A 213 -2.56 -3.55 12.88
CA LEU A 213 -1.25 -4.18 13.03
C LEU A 213 -1.29 -5.34 14.03
N LEU A 214 -2.05 -5.20 15.13
CA LEU A 214 -2.22 -6.27 16.11
C LEU A 214 -2.97 -7.47 15.52
N MET A 215 -4.06 -7.23 14.80
CA MET A 215 -4.82 -8.29 14.11
C MET A 215 -3.96 -9.01 13.06
N GLU A 216 -3.12 -8.28 12.32
CA GLU A 216 -2.20 -8.88 11.35
C GLU A 216 -1.14 -9.77 12.05
N PHE A 217 -0.61 -9.33 13.18
CA PHE A 217 0.29 -10.15 13.98
C PHE A 217 -0.36 -11.46 14.43
N PHE A 218 -1.57 -11.38 15.01
CA PHE A 218 -2.31 -12.57 15.43
C PHE A 218 -2.63 -13.49 14.25
N ASN A 219 -3.05 -12.93 13.12
CA ASN A 219 -3.32 -13.66 11.90
C ASN A 219 -2.08 -14.46 11.45
N ALA A 220 -0.93 -13.80 11.30
CA ALA A 220 0.31 -14.45 10.87
C ALA A 220 0.79 -15.50 11.88
N THR A 221 0.69 -15.20 13.18
CA THR A 221 1.11 -16.10 14.25
C THR A 221 0.28 -17.38 14.26
N CYS A 222 -1.05 -17.28 14.27
CA CYS A 222 -1.94 -18.43 14.20
C CYS A 222 -1.75 -19.24 12.92
N LEU A 223 -1.49 -18.57 11.80
CA LEU A 223 -1.24 -19.21 10.52
C LEU A 223 0.09 -19.98 10.50
N SER A 224 1.11 -19.50 11.22
CA SER A 224 2.40 -20.18 11.34
C SER A 224 2.28 -21.55 12.00
N VAL A 225 1.37 -21.70 12.97
CA VAL A 225 1.12 -22.95 13.71
C VAL A 225 -0.11 -23.70 13.21
N ALA A 226 -0.57 -23.41 11.98
CA ALA A 226 -1.76 -24.03 11.44
C ALA A 226 -1.64 -25.57 11.44
N TRP A 227 -2.55 -26.22 12.18
CA TRP A 227 -2.58 -27.68 12.33
C TRP A 227 -3.54 -28.35 11.34
N SER A 228 -4.46 -27.60 10.74
CA SER A 228 -5.52 -28.13 9.90
C SER A 228 -5.85 -27.20 8.72
N PRO A 229 -6.26 -27.72 7.55
CA PRO A 229 -6.56 -26.92 6.36
C PRO A 229 -7.70 -25.91 6.53
N TRP A 230 -8.56 -26.03 7.55
CA TRP A 230 -9.59 -25.03 7.84
C TRP A 230 -9.05 -23.78 8.56
N VAL A 231 -7.89 -23.88 9.23
CA VAL A 231 -7.32 -22.78 10.02
C VAL A 231 -7.06 -21.53 9.18
N PRO A 232 -6.45 -21.61 7.97
CA PRO A 232 -6.29 -20.45 7.09
C PRO A 232 -7.61 -19.75 6.75
N TYR A 233 -8.69 -20.51 6.56
CA TYR A 233 -10.03 -19.96 6.31
C TYR A 233 -10.61 -19.28 7.56
N ALA A 234 -10.44 -19.86 8.75
CA ALA A 234 -10.87 -19.19 9.99
C ALA A 234 -10.10 -17.90 10.24
N MET A 235 -8.80 -17.87 9.92
CA MET A 235 -7.96 -16.70 10.11
C MET A 235 -8.33 -15.53 9.18
N THR A 236 -9.13 -15.75 8.12
CA THR A 236 -9.62 -14.64 7.30
C THR A 236 -10.49 -13.65 8.08
N MET A 237 -11.04 -14.05 9.23
CA MET A 237 -11.76 -13.14 10.14
C MET A 237 -10.88 -12.03 10.71
N LEU A 238 -9.56 -12.21 10.74
CA LEU A 238 -8.59 -11.21 11.21
C LEU A 238 -8.02 -10.32 10.09
N VAL A 239 -8.27 -10.68 8.83
CA VAL A 239 -7.85 -9.89 7.63
C VAL A 239 -8.35 -8.45 7.63
N PRO A 240 -9.59 -8.12 8.08
CA PRO A 240 -10.06 -6.74 8.14
C PRO A 240 -9.05 -5.78 8.77
N GLY A 241 -8.43 -6.19 9.88
CA GLY A 241 -7.44 -5.36 10.57
C GLY A 241 -6.22 -5.05 9.69
N ALA A 242 -5.63 -6.06 9.06
CA ALA A 242 -4.49 -5.88 8.16
C ALA A 242 -4.83 -4.91 7.00
N MET A 243 -6.05 -4.99 6.46
CA MET A 243 -6.52 -4.17 5.34
C MET A 243 -6.72 -2.68 5.69
N PHE A 244 -6.72 -2.33 6.99
CA PHE A 244 -6.87 -0.95 7.46
C PHE A 244 -5.54 -0.22 7.61
N VAL A 245 -4.43 -0.95 7.68
CA VAL A 245 -3.10 -0.40 7.97
C VAL A 245 -2.73 0.68 6.94
N MET A 246 -2.75 0.34 5.65
CA MET A 246 -2.30 1.26 4.60
C MET A 246 -3.21 2.50 4.44
N PRO A 247 -4.55 2.38 4.37
CA PRO A 247 -5.44 3.56 4.37
C PRO A 247 -5.24 4.47 5.59
N SER A 248 -4.99 3.87 6.76
CA SER A 248 -4.74 4.63 7.99
C SER A 248 -3.41 5.37 7.95
N VAL A 249 -2.35 4.74 7.45
CA VAL A 249 -1.03 5.38 7.28
C VAL A 249 -1.13 6.55 6.29
N CYS A 250 -1.77 6.35 5.13
CA CYS A 250 -1.95 7.43 4.14
C CYS A 250 -2.75 8.60 4.71
N GLY A 251 -3.80 8.34 5.48
CA GLY A 251 -4.59 9.38 6.14
C GLY A 251 -3.84 10.13 7.24
N ILE A 252 -3.10 9.42 8.09
CA ILE A 252 -2.29 10.05 9.14
C ILE A 252 -1.18 10.90 8.52
N ALA A 253 -0.47 10.37 7.53
CA ALA A 253 0.65 11.06 6.89
C ALA A 253 0.19 12.31 6.11
N SER A 254 -0.92 12.20 5.37
CA SER A 254 -1.48 13.33 4.64
C SER A 254 -1.89 14.49 5.56
N ARG A 255 -2.27 14.24 6.82
CA ARG A 255 -2.62 15.31 7.77
C ARG A 255 -1.41 16.10 8.29
N GLN A 256 -0.20 15.59 8.13
CA GLN A 256 1.02 16.25 8.61
C GLN A 256 1.58 17.28 7.63
N VAL A 257 1.03 17.38 6.42
CA VAL A 257 1.54 18.26 5.36
C VAL A 257 0.44 19.07 4.71
N GLY A 258 0.82 20.21 4.13
CA GLY A 258 -0.07 21.07 3.34
C GLY A 258 -0.58 20.40 2.05
N SER A 259 -1.54 21.03 1.38
CA SER A 259 -2.14 20.54 0.12
C SER A 259 -1.12 20.43 -1.02
N SER A 260 -0.17 21.36 -1.11
CA SER A 260 0.92 21.38 -2.10
C SER A 260 1.92 20.24 -1.95
N GLU A 261 2.05 19.70 -0.74
CA GLU A 261 3.07 18.69 -0.38
C GLU A 261 2.52 17.25 -0.35
N GLN A 262 1.20 17.06 -0.56
CA GLN A 262 0.56 15.74 -0.52
C GLN A 262 1.16 14.77 -1.54
N GLY A 263 1.43 15.25 -2.75
CA GLY A 263 2.04 14.43 -3.80
C GLY A 263 3.43 13.90 -3.41
N LYS A 264 4.24 14.72 -2.73
CA LYS A 264 5.58 14.33 -2.27
C LYS A 264 5.50 13.26 -1.18
N VAL A 265 4.60 13.42 -0.20
CA VAL A 265 4.41 12.43 0.88
C VAL A 265 3.88 11.09 0.35
N GLN A 266 2.86 11.10 -0.51
CA GLN A 266 2.34 9.86 -1.10
C GLN A 266 3.37 9.18 -2.02
N GLY A 267 4.18 9.98 -2.72
CA GLY A 267 5.34 9.49 -3.46
C GLY A 267 6.37 8.81 -2.56
N CYS A 268 6.66 9.37 -1.38
CA CYS A 268 7.54 8.76 -0.38
C CYS A 268 7.01 7.41 0.09
N ILE A 269 5.75 7.38 0.53
CA ILE A 269 5.07 6.18 1.01
C ILE A 269 5.09 5.08 -0.06
N SER A 270 4.76 5.43 -1.31
CA SER A 270 4.80 4.50 -2.44
C SER A 270 6.22 3.99 -2.74
N GLY A 271 7.23 4.88 -2.67
CA GLY A 271 8.64 4.51 -2.84
C GLY A 271 9.13 3.54 -1.76
N VAL A 272 8.81 3.81 -0.50
CA VAL A 272 9.12 2.92 0.64
C VAL A 272 8.43 1.56 0.48
N ARG A 273 7.15 1.56 0.08
CA ARG A 273 6.40 0.33 -0.21
C ARG A 273 7.08 -0.48 -1.32
N ALA A 274 7.42 0.14 -2.45
CA ALA A 274 8.11 -0.52 -3.55
C ALA A 274 9.45 -1.13 -3.11
N PHE A 275 10.23 -0.38 -2.32
CA PHE A 275 11.49 -0.88 -1.79
C PHE A 275 11.29 -2.10 -0.87
N ALA A 276 10.35 -2.02 0.08
CA ALA A 276 10.01 -3.14 0.96
C ALA A 276 9.57 -4.40 0.20
N GLN A 277 8.77 -4.23 -0.86
CA GLN A 277 8.32 -5.33 -1.73
C GLN A 277 9.47 -6.01 -2.48
N VAL A 278 10.51 -5.25 -2.83
CA VAL A 278 11.70 -5.81 -3.46
C VAL A 278 12.54 -6.59 -2.45
N VAL A 279 12.75 -6.05 -1.25
CA VAL A 279 13.63 -6.67 -0.23
C VAL A 279 13.00 -7.92 0.38
N ALA A 280 11.68 -7.94 0.60
CA ALA A 280 11.00 -9.03 1.32
C ALA A 280 11.22 -10.44 0.73
N PRO A 281 11.05 -10.69 -0.59
CA PRO A 281 11.29 -12.01 -1.16
C PRO A 281 12.74 -12.49 -1.01
N PHE A 282 13.74 -11.60 -1.03
CA PHE A 282 15.15 -11.98 -0.81
C PHE A 282 15.40 -12.51 0.60
N VAL A 283 14.61 -12.06 1.59
CA VAL A 283 14.72 -12.53 2.98
C VAL A 283 13.86 -13.76 3.21
N TYR A 284 12.59 -13.71 2.83
CA TYR A 284 11.62 -14.73 3.22
C TYR A 284 11.57 -15.94 2.29
N SER A 285 11.93 -15.81 1.01
CA SER A 285 11.89 -16.97 0.10
C SER A 285 12.96 -18.02 0.44
N PRO A 286 14.25 -17.65 0.65
CA PRO A 286 15.26 -18.61 1.08
C PRO A 286 14.94 -19.22 2.45
N LEU A 287 14.41 -18.42 3.37
CA LEU A 287 13.98 -18.90 4.69
C LEU A 287 12.84 -19.93 4.57
N THR A 288 11.84 -19.64 3.74
CA THR A 288 10.74 -20.59 3.48
C THR A 288 11.27 -21.86 2.81
N ALA A 289 12.17 -21.73 1.83
CA ALA A 289 12.77 -22.88 1.18
C ALA A 289 13.54 -23.77 2.17
N LEU A 290 14.31 -23.19 3.10
CA LEU A 290 15.06 -23.93 4.12
C LEU A 290 14.11 -24.72 5.04
N PHE A 291 13.08 -24.08 5.59
CA PHE A 291 12.16 -24.70 6.56
C PHE A 291 11.13 -25.65 5.93
N LEU A 292 10.97 -25.61 4.61
CA LEU A 292 10.21 -26.60 3.86
C LEU A 292 11.07 -27.73 3.28
N SER A 293 12.40 -27.64 3.37
CA SER A 293 13.33 -28.67 2.91
C SER A 293 13.63 -29.71 3.98
N GLU A 294 14.23 -30.83 3.57
CA GLU A 294 14.73 -31.88 4.48
C GLU A 294 15.89 -31.39 5.37
N ASN A 295 16.55 -30.29 5.01
CA ASN A 295 17.70 -29.72 5.73
C ASN A 295 17.31 -28.73 6.83
N ALA A 296 16.03 -28.70 7.24
CA ALA A 296 15.56 -27.77 8.25
C ALA A 296 16.26 -28.05 9.60
N PRO A 297 16.83 -27.04 10.29
CA PRO A 297 17.50 -27.23 11.58
C PRO A 297 16.58 -27.80 12.67
N PHE A 298 15.27 -27.58 12.53
CA PHE A 298 14.22 -28.16 13.34
C PHE A 298 12.92 -28.22 12.52
N TYR A 299 12.02 -29.14 12.88
CA TYR A 299 10.76 -29.31 12.18
C TYR A 299 9.76 -28.20 12.55
N PHE A 300 9.72 -27.13 11.75
CA PHE A 300 8.67 -26.13 11.84
C PHE A 300 8.38 -25.49 10.47
N PRO A 301 7.49 -26.08 9.66
CA PRO A 301 7.21 -25.61 8.30
C PRO A 301 6.69 -24.17 8.21
N GLY A 302 6.02 -23.67 9.26
CA GLY A 302 5.49 -22.31 9.33
C GLY A 302 6.45 -21.27 9.89
N PHE A 303 7.71 -21.62 10.15
CA PHE A 303 8.67 -20.73 10.81
C PHE A 303 8.88 -19.41 10.06
N SER A 304 8.90 -19.42 8.72
CA SER A 304 9.05 -18.19 7.94
C SER A 304 7.87 -17.22 8.16
N ILE A 305 6.65 -17.74 8.32
CA ILE A 305 5.45 -16.95 8.64
C ILE A 305 5.54 -16.40 10.07
N LEU A 306 6.09 -17.17 11.01
CA LEU A 306 6.35 -16.67 12.37
C LEU A 306 7.38 -15.53 12.36
N CYS A 307 8.47 -15.64 11.60
CA CYS A 307 9.45 -14.56 11.44
C CYS A 307 8.81 -13.30 10.84
N ILE A 308 7.90 -13.45 9.88
CA ILE A 308 7.11 -12.35 9.33
C ILE A 308 6.30 -11.65 10.44
N ALA A 309 5.58 -12.42 11.25
CA ALA A 309 4.81 -11.88 12.38
C ALA A 309 5.70 -11.10 13.36
N ILE A 310 6.86 -11.66 13.71
CA ILE A 310 7.84 -11.03 14.62
C ILE A 310 8.40 -9.73 14.01
N SER A 311 8.65 -9.69 12.70
CA SER A 311 9.13 -8.48 12.02
C SER A 311 8.14 -7.32 12.11
N LEU A 312 6.83 -7.61 12.13
CA LEU A 312 5.78 -6.60 12.29
C LEU A 312 5.72 -6.07 13.73
N VAL A 313 6.02 -6.93 14.70
CA VAL A 313 5.96 -6.63 16.14
C VAL A 313 7.05 -5.69 16.62
N PHE A 314 8.31 -5.96 16.25
CA PHE A 314 9.43 -5.16 16.74
C PHE A 314 9.25 -3.67 16.45
N PHE A 315 8.61 -3.34 15.32
CA PHE A 315 8.42 -1.96 14.89
C PHE A 315 7.06 -1.38 15.27
N THR A 316 6.03 -2.20 15.48
CA THR A 316 4.79 -1.73 16.10
C THR A 316 5.02 -1.29 17.54
N SER A 317 5.87 -2.02 18.29
CA SER A 317 6.26 -1.67 19.65
C SER A 317 6.99 -0.33 19.78
N THR A 318 7.75 0.09 18.75
CA THR A 318 8.43 1.40 18.75
C THR A 318 7.50 2.55 18.38
N THR A 319 6.38 2.25 17.73
CA THR A 319 5.45 3.26 17.19
C THR A 319 4.22 3.45 18.09
N ILE A 320 3.83 2.41 18.82
CA ILE A 320 2.66 2.39 19.69
C ILE A 320 3.17 2.26 21.12
N SER A 321 2.96 3.30 21.93
CA SER A 321 3.32 3.35 23.35
C SER A 321 2.42 2.45 24.23
N SER A 322 2.06 1.25 23.75
CA SER A 322 1.15 0.33 24.43
C SER A 322 1.93 -0.82 25.04
N VAL A 323 2.26 -0.68 26.32
CA VAL A 323 2.79 -1.73 27.20
C VAL A 323 1.96 -3.03 27.10
N ILE A 324 0.65 -2.90 26.87
CA ILE A 324 -0.29 -4.02 26.68
C ILE A 324 0.09 -4.91 25.49
N THR A 325 0.59 -4.33 24.38
CA THR A 325 1.01 -5.10 23.20
C THR A 325 2.21 -5.97 23.55
N ILE A 326 3.19 -5.42 24.26
CA ILE A 326 4.40 -6.13 24.71
C ILE A 326 4.07 -7.25 25.69
N ILE A 327 3.12 -7.04 26.62
CA ILE A 327 2.70 -8.06 27.58
C ILE A 327 1.97 -9.21 26.88
N CYS A 328 1.03 -8.92 25.97
CA CYS A 328 0.38 -9.98 25.17
C CYS A 328 1.42 -10.78 24.36
N LEU A 329 2.45 -10.12 23.84
CA LEU A 329 3.52 -10.76 23.07
C LEU A 329 4.36 -11.74 23.87
N LEU A 330 4.75 -11.39 25.09
CA LEU A 330 5.51 -12.27 25.97
C LEU A 330 4.71 -13.52 26.35
N LEU A 331 3.41 -13.36 26.61
CA LEU A 331 2.51 -14.47 26.91
C LEU A 331 2.33 -15.39 25.70
N ILE A 332 2.13 -14.84 24.50
CA ILE A 332 1.93 -15.63 23.28
C ILE A 332 3.20 -16.38 22.88
N MET A 333 4.37 -15.72 22.95
CA MET A 333 5.64 -16.40 22.67
C MET A 333 5.90 -17.52 23.67
N HIS A 334 5.58 -17.32 24.95
CA HIS A 334 5.68 -18.35 25.97
C HIS A 334 4.74 -19.54 25.66
N ASP A 335 3.49 -19.28 25.32
CA ASP A 335 2.50 -20.33 25.02
C ASP A 335 2.83 -21.10 23.73
N ILE A 336 3.31 -20.42 22.69
CA ILE A 336 3.75 -21.07 21.44
C ILE A 336 4.98 -21.94 21.68
N MET A 337 5.96 -21.45 22.46
CA MET A 337 7.12 -22.26 22.84
C MET A 337 6.72 -23.46 23.68
N THR A 338 5.74 -23.31 24.57
CA THR A 338 5.19 -24.41 25.37
C THR A 338 4.46 -25.43 24.50
N LEU A 339 3.65 -24.99 23.54
CA LEU A 339 2.96 -25.85 22.56
C LEU A 339 3.92 -26.61 21.65
N LEU A 340 4.96 -25.93 21.15
CA LEU A 340 6.01 -26.56 20.34
C LEU A 340 6.83 -27.58 21.15
N TYR A 341 7.03 -27.33 22.46
CA TYR A 341 7.73 -28.24 23.36
C TYR A 341 6.88 -29.47 23.71
N MET A 342 5.56 -29.31 23.85
CA MET A 342 4.62 -30.39 24.18
C MET A 342 4.32 -31.34 23.00
N HIS A 343 4.53 -30.89 21.76
CA HIS A 343 4.23 -31.66 20.56
C HIS A 343 5.44 -32.39 19.96
N ARG A 344 6.57 -32.40 20.69
CA ARG A 344 7.83 -33.08 20.37
C ARG A 344 7.98 -34.37 21.16
#